data_AF-A0A0V1PS48-F1
#
_entry.id   AF-A0A0V1PS48-F1
#
_cell.length_a   1.000
_cell.length_b   1.000
_cell.length_c   1.000
_cell.angle_alpha   90.00
_cell.angle_beta   90.00
_cell.angle_gamma   90.00
#
_symmetry.space_group_name_H-M   'P 1'
#
loop_
_entity.id
_entity.type
_entity.pdbx_description
1 polymer ?
#
loop_
_entity_poly.entity_id
_entity_poly.type
_entity_poly.pdbx_seq_one_letter_code
_entity_poly.pdbx_strand_id
1 'polypeptide(L)'
;MSQYRANQRLQQLSNILRPNQLSAEKSLKPESPFKVAVIGSGNWGTTIAKVLAENTAEKSDIFAKQVDMWVFQEKIDGTNLTDIINTKHENVKYLPGVTLPENLHAEPDIVKAARGADLL
;
A
#
# COMPACT_ATOMS: atom_id res chain seq x y z
N MET A 1 -0.01 17.78 53.43
CA MET A 1 1.03 16.98 52.73
C MET A 1 0.49 15.88 51.81
N SER A 2 -0.70 15.30 52.06
CA SER A 2 -1.26 14.20 51.22
C SER A 2 -1.74 14.64 49.83
N GLN A 3 -2.48 15.75 49.73
CA GLN A 3 -3.02 16.24 48.44
C GLN A 3 -1.95 16.61 47.41
N TYR A 4 -0.78 17.08 47.87
CA TYR A 4 0.33 17.45 47.00
C TYR A 4 0.92 16.24 46.26
N ARG A 5 1.04 15.08 46.93
CA ARG A 5 1.50 13.83 46.32
C ARG A 5 0.50 13.26 45.32
N ALA A 6 -0.80 13.40 45.58
CA ALA A 6 -1.84 12.96 44.66
C ALA A 6 -1.80 13.78 43.35
N ASN A 7 -1.70 15.11 43.46
CA ASN A 7 -1.61 15.99 42.30
C ASN A 7 -0.33 15.76 41.48
N GLN A 8 0.81 15.50 42.13
CA GLN A 8 2.05 15.15 41.43
C GLN A 8 1.92 13.84 40.65
N ARG A 9 1.28 12.82 41.21
CA ARG A 9 1.05 11.55 40.49
C ARG A 9 0.08 11.71 39.32
N LEU A 10 -0.96 12.52 39.46
CA LEU A 10 -1.88 12.81 38.35
C LEU A 10 -1.17 13.57 37.22
N GLN A 11 -0.31 14.54 37.56
CA GLN A 11 0.51 15.23 36.55
C GLN A 11 1.51 14.28 35.88
N GLN A 12 2.16 13.41 36.64
CA GLN A 12 3.07 12.39 36.11
C GLN A 12 2.33 11.41 35.18
N LEU A 13 1.17 10.89 35.59
CA LEU A 13 0.32 10.05 34.75
C LEU A 13 -0.14 10.79 33.50
N SER A 14 -0.51 12.07 33.62
CA SER A 14 -0.87 12.88 32.46
C SER A 14 0.29 13.01 31.47
N ASN A 15 1.53 13.10 31.94
CA ASN A 15 2.71 13.15 31.07
C ASN A 15 3.04 11.79 30.44
N ILE A 16 2.78 10.68 31.14
CA ILE A 16 2.95 9.31 30.60
C ILE A 16 1.87 9.01 29.55
N LEU A 17 0.63 9.44 29.79
CA LEU A 17 -0.50 9.19 28.91
C LEU A 17 -0.63 10.21 27.78
N ARG A 18 0.11 11.33 27.81
CA ARG A 18 0.18 12.26 26.69
C ARG A 18 0.76 11.51 25.49
N PRO A 19 -0.02 11.26 24.43
CA PRO A 19 0.54 10.71 23.22
C PRO A 19 1.61 11.68 22.73
N ASN A 20 2.80 11.17 22.45
CA ASN A 20 3.88 11.98 21.94
C ASN A 20 3.49 12.43 20.52
N GLN A 21 2.84 13.60 20.42
CA GLN A 21 2.29 14.13 19.16
C GLN A 21 3.38 14.23 18.09
N LEU A 22 4.61 14.56 18.50
CA LEU A 22 5.79 14.57 17.64
C LEU A 22 6.12 13.20 17.03
N SER A 23 5.95 12.08 17.76
CA SER A 23 6.21 10.75 17.19
C SER A 23 5.06 10.24 16.34
N ALA A 24 3.81 10.59 16.68
CA ALA A 24 2.65 10.20 15.89
C ALA A 24 2.60 10.93 14.54
N GLU A 25 2.85 12.24 14.52
CA GLU A 25 2.90 13.02 13.26
C GLU A 25 4.09 12.64 12.37
N LYS A 26 5.27 12.39 12.97
CA LYS A 26 6.44 11.92 12.24
C LYS A 26 6.25 10.52 11.66
N SER A 27 5.43 9.68 12.29
CA SER A 27 5.09 8.33 11.80
C SER A 27 4.17 8.33 10.57
N LEU A 28 3.43 9.42 10.32
CA LEU A 28 2.42 9.48 9.25
C LEU A 28 2.90 10.16 7.97
N LYS A 29 4.08 10.78 8.00
CA LYS A 29 4.71 11.41 6.84
C LYS A 29 6.11 10.84 6.65
N PRO A 30 6.31 9.92 5.68
CA PRO A 30 7.62 9.31 5.50
C PRO A 30 8.63 10.31 4.91
N GLU A 31 9.92 10.08 5.15
CA GLU A 31 11.00 10.89 4.55
C GLU A 31 11.05 10.73 3.02
N SER A 32 10.58 9.59 2.50
CA SER A 32 10.33 9.32 1.09
C SER A 32 9.02 8.58 0.92
N PRO A 33 8.24 8.82 -0.14
CA PRO A 33 6.94 8.16 -0.32
C PRO A 33 7.07 6.62 -0.31
N PHE A 34 6.20 5.95 0.45
CA PHE A 34 6.21 4.49 0.59
C PHE A 34 5.90 3.80 -0.74
N LYS A 35 6.71 2.84 -1.11
CA LYS A 35 6.45 1.96 -2.26
C LYS A 35 5.57 0.80 -1.85
N VAL A 36 4.54 0.54 -2.65
CA VAL A 36 3.55 -0.50 -2.39
C VAL A 36 3.67 -1.57 -3.45
N ALA A 37 3.71 -2.84 -3.03
CA ALA A 37 3.53 -3.97 -3.91
C ALA A 37 2.40 -4.86 -3.40
N VAL A 38 1.74 -5.59 -4.31
CA VAL A 38 0.66 -6.53 -3.99
C VAL A 38 1.09 -7.92 -4.44
N ILE A 39 1.17 -8.85 -3.49
CA ILE A 39 1.55 -10.23 -3.77
C ILE A 39 0.30 -11.07 -4.03
N GLY A 40 -0.12 -11.13 -5.30
CA GLY A 40 -1.20 -11.97 -5.78
C GLY A 40 -2.17 -11.24 -6.71
N SER A 41 -2.66 -11.95 -7.72
CA SER A 41 -3.42 -11.39 -8.84
C SER A 41 -4.76 -12.08 -9.11
N GLY A 42 -5.30 -12.77 -8.09
CA GLY A 42 -6.66 -13.33 -8.16
C GLY A 42 -7.72 -12.23 -8.17
N ASN A 43 -9.00 -12.61 -8.03
CA ASN A 43 -10.11 -11.65 -8.02
C ASN A 43 -9.90 -10.56 -6.93
N TRP A 44 -9.67 -10.99 -5.68
CA TRP A 44 -9.44 -10.05 -4.58
C TRP A 44 -8.09 -9.35 -4.65
N GLY A 45 -7.02 -10.05 -5.09
CA GLY A 45 -5.69 -9.45 -5.29
C GLY A 45 -5.72 -8.29 -6.30
N THR A 46 -6.42 -8.48 -7.42
CA THR A 46 -6.62 -7.43 -8.42
C THR A 46 -7.50 -6.30 -7.88
N THR A 47 -8.56 -6.64 -7.13
CA THR A 47 -9.47 -5.64 -6.55
C THR A 47 -8.74 -4.73 -5.57
N ILE A 48 -7.95 -5.29 -4.64
CA ILE A 48 -7.20 -4.46 -3.69
C ILE A 48 -6.08 -3.67 -4.38
N ALA A 49 -5.42 -4.26 -5.39
CA ALA A 49 -4.41 -3.57 -6.18
C ALA A 49 -4.97 -2.33 -6.88
N LYS A 50 -6.20 -2.40 -7.42
CA LYS A 50 -6.90 -1.23 -7.96
C LYS A 50 -7.11 -0.15 -6.91
N VAL A 51 -7.66 -0.50 -5.75
CA VAL A 51 -7.93 0.46 -4.65
C VAL A 51 -6.63 1.12 -4.17
N LEU A 52 -5.55 0.35 -4.06
CA LEU A 52 -4.24 0.86 -3.67
C LEU A 52 -3.67 1.78 -4.75
N ALA A 53 -3.74 1.40 -6.02
CA ALA A 53 -3.28 2.24 -7.12
C ALA A 53 -4.03 3.59 -7.17
N GLU A 54 -5.34 3.62 -6.93
CA GLU A 54 -6.10 4.87 -6.82
C GLU A 54 -5.62 5.73 -5.65
N ASN A 55 -5.47 5.13 -4.46
CA ASN A 55 -5.03 5.86 -3.26
C ASN A 55 -3.59 6.39 -3.38
N THR A 56 -2.69 5.61 -3.96
CA THR A 56 -1.29 6.01 -4.15
C THR A 56 -1.14 7.11 -5.19
N ALA A 57 -2.02 7.16 -6.20
CA ALA A 57 -2.09 8.27 -7.15
C ALA A 57 -2.58 9.57 -6.48
N GLU A 58 -3.52 9.48 -5.54
CA GLU A 58 -4.06 10.64 -4.83
C GLU A 58 -3.13 11.17 -3.73
N LYS A 59 -2.46 10.28 -3.01
CA LYS A 59 -1.68 10.59 -1.78
C LYS A 59 -0.17 10.54 -2.04
N SER A 60 0.27 11.29 -3.05
CA SER A 60 1.68 11.32 -3.50
C SER A 60 2.69 11.85 -2.47
N ASP A 61 2.23 12.53 -1.43
CA ASP A 61 3.06 12.96 -0.28
C ASP A 61 3.38 11.80 0.68
N ILE A 62 2.64 10.71 0.62
CA ILE A 62 2.78 9.54 1.50
C ILE A 62 3.22 8.31 0.71
N PHE A 63 2.76 8.13 -0.53
CA PHE A 63 2.99 6.92 -1.32
C PHE A 63 3.61 7.21 -2.68
N ALA A 64 4.48 6.32 -3.14
CA ALA A 64 4.95 6.31 -4.50
C ALA A 64 3.77 5.99 -5.44
N LYS A 65 3.67 6.70 -6.57
CA LYS A 65 2.52 6.59 -7.47
C LYS A 65 2.35 5.19 -8.06
N GLN A 66 3.43 4.49 -8.42
CA GLN A 66 3.33 3.17 -9.02
C GLN A 66 3.09 2.09 -7.96
N VAL A 67 2.17 1.17 -8.25
CA VAL A 67 1.94 -0.05 -7.47
C VAL A 67 2.32 -1.24 -8.33
N ASP A 68 3.21 -2.10 -7.84
CA ASP A 68 3.59 -3.34 -8.53
C ASP A 68 2.74 -4.50 -8.00
N MET A 69 2.00 -5.17 -8.86
CA MET A 69 1.25 -6.37 -8.51
C MET A 69 1.94 -7.59 -9.09
N TRP A 70 2.35 -8.52 -8.22
CA TRP A 70 2.85 -9.81 -8.67
C TRP A 70 1.71 -10.63 -9.27
N VAL A 71 1.90 -11.02 -10.54
CA VAL A 71 0.97 -11.86 -11.29
C VAL A 71 1.70 -13.14 -11.66
N PHE A 72 1.22 -14.29 -11.18
CA PHE A 72 1.76 -15.56 -11.65
C PHE A 72 1.59 -15.66 -13.17
N GLN A 73 2.68 -15.92 -13.89
CA GLN A 73 2.67 -15.82 -15.34
C GLN A 73 1.81 -16.92 -15.97
N GLU A 74 0.75 -16.51 -16.64
CA GLU A 74 -0.14 -17.37 -17.41
C GLU A 74 -0.29 -16.87 -18.84
N LYS A 75 -0.76 -17.75 -19.74
CA LYS A 75 -1.10 -17.40 -21.12
C LYS A 75 -2.61 -17.39 -21.32
N ILE A 76 -3.14 -16.31 -21.87
CA ILE A 76 -4.52 -16.16 -22.34
C ILE A 76 -4.44 -15.98 -23.86
N ASP A 77 -5.00 -16.91 -24.61
CA ASP A 77 -4.99 -16.90 -26.09
C ASP A 77 -3.59 -16.65 -26.68
N GLY A 78 -2.57 -17.28 -26.08
CA GLY A 78 -1.17 -17.18 -26.50
C GLY A 78 -0.42 -15.94 -25.99
N THR A 79 -1.10 -14.98 -25.37
CA THR A 79 -0.52 -13.75 -24.81
C THR A 79 -0.34 -13.86 -23.30
N ASN A 80 0.73 -13.30 -22.76
CA ASN A 80 0.99 -13.26 -21.33
C ASN A 80 -0.08 -12.42 -20.60
N LEU A 81 -0.62 -12.93 -19.48
CA LEU A 81 -1.62 -12.20 -18.69
C LEU A 81 -1.09 -10.84 -18.19
N THR A 82 0.17 -10.77 -17.80
CA THR A 82 0.90 -9.54 -17.43
C THR A 82 0.89 -8.51 -18.56
N ASP A 83 1.21 -8.92 -19.78
CA ASP A 83 1.18 -8.04 -20.96
C ASP A 83 -0.25 -7.55 -21.25
N ILE A 84 -1.26 -8.41 -21.09
CA ILE A 84 -2.66 -8.03 -21.23
C ILE A 84 -3.04 -6.98 -20.18
N ILE A 85 -2.70 -7.21 -18.91
CA ILE A 85 -3.00 -6.27 -17.83
C ILE A 85 -2.30 -4.93 -18.06
N ASN A 86 -1.02 -4.93 -18.41
CA ASN A 86 -0.24 -3.71 -18.61
C ASN A 86 -0.66 -2.90 -19.85
N THR A 87 -1.27 -3.55 -20.86
CA THR A 87 -1.68 -2.88 -22.12
C THR A 87 -3.16 -2.51 -22.15
N LYS A 88 -4.03 -3.40 -21.64
CA LYS A 88 -5.48 -3.19 -21.61
C LYS A 88 -5.97 -2.59 -20.31
N HIS A 89 -5.12 -2.57 -19.28
CA HIS A 89 -5.50 -2.21 -17.92
C HIS A 89 -6.72 -3.01 -17.44
N GLU A 90 -6.70 -4.32 -17.65
CA GLU A 90 -7.77 -5.23 -17.23
C GLU A 90 -7.20 -6.62 -16.93
N ASN A 91 -7.57 -7.21 -15.79
CA ASN A 91 -7.31 -8.62 -15.53
C ASN A 91 -8.45 -9.47 -16.10
N VAL A 92 -8.39 -9.72 -17.40
CA VAL A 92 -9.43 -10.42 -18.18
C VAL A 92 -9.81 -11.81 -17.65
N LYS A 93 -8.94 -12.44 -16.86
CA LYS A 93 -9.17 -13.77 -16.29
C LYS A 93 -9.84 -13.71 -14.92
N TYR A 94 -9.32 -12.87 -14.02
CA TYR A 94 -9.70 -12.91 -12.60
C TYR A 94 -10.62 -11.77 -12.17
N LEU A 95 -10.70 -10.69 -12.95
CA LEU A 95 -11.59 -9.54 -12.71
C LEU A 95 -12.05 -8.91 -14.05
N PRO A 96 -12.80 -9.64 -14.88
CA PRO A 96 -13.20 -9.18 -16.21
C PRO A 96 -14.18 -7.99 -16.14
N GLY A 97 -14.08 -7.09 -17.11
CA GLY A 97 -14.94 -5.91 -17.26
C GLY A 97 -14.59 -4.74 -16.33
N VAL A 98 -13.51 -4.84 -15.54
CA VAL A 98 -13.06 -3.78 -14.63
C VAL A 98 -11.77 -3.15 -15.15
N THR A 99 -11.84 -1.86 -15.48
CA THR A 99 -10.66 -1.07 -15.84
C THR A 99 -9.80 -0.79 -14.59
N LEU A 100 -8.51 -1.06 -14.73
CA LEU A 100 -7.48 -0.86 -13.73
C LEU A 100 -6.78 0.50 -13.94
N PRO A 101 -6.24 1.12 -12.88
CA PRO A 101 -5.50 2.37 -13.01
C PRO A 101 -4.20 2.19 -13.80
N GLU A 102 -3.78 3.21 -14.55
CA GLU A 102 -2.56 3.15 -15.37
C GLU A 102 -1.27 2.99 -14.55
N ASN A 103 -1.30 3.40 -13.28
CA ASN A 103 -0.18 3.27 -12.34
C ASN A 103 -0.13 1.90 -11.63
N LEU A 104 -1.01 0.96 -11.98
CA LEU A 104 -0.92 -0.43 -11.53
C LEU A 104 -0.14 -1.25 -12.58
N HIS A 105 1.03 -1.75 -12.18
CA HIS A 105 1.91 -2.53 -13.04
C HIS A 105 1.87 -4.02 -12.69
N ALA A 106 1.61 -4.87 -13.67
CA ALA A 106 1.66 -6.33 -13.52
C ALA A 106 3.08 -6.85 -13.79
N GLU A 107 3.70 -7.46 -12.78
CA GLU A 107 5.06 -8.00 -12.85
C GLU A 107 5.05 -9.53 -12.62
N PRO A 108 5.60 -10.35 -13.54
CA PRO A 108 5.63 -11.80 -13.37
C PRO A 108 6.63 -12.34 -12.35
N ASP A 109 7.73 -11.63 -12.10
CA ASP A 109 8.76 -12.03 -11.15
C ASP A 109 8.46 -11.47 -9.76
N ILE A 110 8.14 -12.35 -8.82
CA ILE A 110 7.82 -11.97 -7.44
C ILE A 110 8.95 -11.19 -6.75
N VAL A 111 10.20 -11.50 -7.08
CA VAL A 111 11.36 -10.82 -6.49
C VAL A 111 11.48 -9.41 -7.05
N LYS A 112 11.10 -9.17 -8.31
CA LYS A 112 11.04 -7.82 -8.88
C LYS A 112 9.87 -7.04 -8.31
N ALA A 113 8.68 -7.63 -8.23
CA ALA A 113 7.49 -6.98 -7.69
C ALA A 113 7.71 -6.52 -6.23
N ALA A 114 8.36 -7.35 -5.40
CA ALA A 114 8.63 -7.00 -4.00
C ALA A 114 9.87 -6.10 -3.79
N ARG A 115 10.65 -5.81 -4.85
CA ARG A 115 11.96 -5.18 -4.70
C ARG A 115 11.85 -3.73 -4.24
N GLY A 116 12.23 -3.49 -2.99
CA GLY A 116 12.23 -2.15 -2.41
C GLY A 116 10.82 -1.63 -2.11
N ALA A 117 9.82 -2.51 -2.06
CA ALA A 117 8.53 -2.18 -1.49
C ALA A 117 8.67 -2.01 0.03
N ASP A 118 8.08 -0.94 0.56
CA ASP A 118 7.97 -0.70 2.00
C ASP A 118 6.74 -1.42 2.59
N LEU A 119 5.73 -1.67 1.74
CA LEU A 119 4.45 -2.31 2.06
C LEU A 119 4.16 -3.44 1.05
N LEU A 120 3.81 -4.63 1.56
CA LEU A 120 3.50 -5.87 0.80
C LEU A 120 2.07 -6.36 1.06
#